data_AF-A0AAE0L4U9-F1
#
_entry.id   AF-A0AAE0L4U9-F1
#
_cell.length_a   1.000
_cell.length_b   1.000
_cell.length_c   1.000
_cell.angle_alpha   90.00
_cell.angle_beta   90.00
_cell.angle_gamma   90.00
#
_symmetry.space_group_name_H-M   'P 1'
#
loop_
_entity.id
_entity.type
_entity.pdbx_description
1 polymer ?
#
loop_
_entity_poly.entity_id
_entity_poly.type
_entity_poly.pdbx_seq_one_letter_code
_entity_poly.pdbx_strand_id
1 'polypeptide(L)'
;MIGLEWCAPLAGGFFLVFLVIYFLRSRTKKSGVNASERIRTGKIFYGTQYGTALGLAKKLAENAKSIGMDLEVCDLKTYEPEELCNESLVVLILATYTDGKPTENAKWFCQWLEENNGDERVGALHLQKLNFAVFGCGNSQYSESFNVVGREVDANLAALGGRRLWPFVPGDEDGGRMEKQFSTWSHHLFPLLEKLTIHSAASRSVLPPEATAEGQSSDDEGDDEAGETGEVDMEDMGGKPSKGGKGSKEMVTPALRANLTKQGYHILGSHSGVKLCRWTKSMLRGRGGCYKHTFYGIESHRCMEATP
;
A
#
# COMPACT_ATOMS: atom_id res chain seq x y z
N MET A 1 -22.50 -59.57 51.85
CA MET A 1 -22.43 -60.69 50.88
C MET A 1 -23.78 -60.80 50.22
N ILE A 2 -23.79 -60.86 48.88
CA ILE A 2 -24.93 -61.16 47.98
C ILE A 2 -25.95 -60.00 47.88
N GLY A 3 -26.42 -59.53 46.73
CA GLY A 3 -26.29 -59.99 45.35
C GLY A 3 -26.79 -58.91 44.36
N LEU A 4 -26.54 -59.17 43.08
CA LEU A 4 -26.91 -58.33 41.93
C LEU A 4 -28.41 -58.06 41.84
N GLU A 5 -28.79 -56.87 41.37
CA GLU A 5 -29.91 -56.71 40.43
C GLU A 5 -29.61 -55.58 39.44
N TRP A 6 -29.99 -55.84 38.18
CA TRP A 6 -29.79 -55.02 36.99
C TRP A 6 -30.99 -54.09 36.76
N CYS A 7 -30.75 -52.86 36.31
CA CYS A 7 -31.66 -52.20 35.35
C CYS A 7 -30.86 -51.23 34.46
N ALA A 8 -30.96 -51.47 33.16
CA ALA A 8 -30.33 -50.74 32.05
C ALA A 8 -31.10 -49.43 31.71
N PRO A 9 -30.93 -48.83 30.53
CA PRO A 9 -29.76 -48.18 29.94
C PRO A 9 -30.06 -46.69 29.67
N LEU A 10 -29.08 -45.78 29.76
CA LEU A 10 -29.23 -44.46 29.15
C LEU A 10 -27.95 -44.05 28.41
N ALA A 11 -28.12 -44.06 27.08
CA ALA A 11 -27.61 -43.12 26.10
C ALA A 11 -26.14 -42.66 26.24
N GLY A 12 -25.35 -43.09 25.24
CA GLY A 12 -24.01 -42.58 24.98
C GLY A 12 -23.96 -41.11 24.61
N GLY A 13 -22.72 -40.61 24.52
CA GLY A 13 -22.40 -39.27 24.04
C GLY A 13 -21.59 -38.43 25.02
N PHE A 14 -20.52 -38.99 25.58
CA PHE A 14 -19.56 -38.23 26.40
C PHE A 14 -18.23 -38.06 25.66
N PHE A 15 -18.25 -37.36 24.52
CA PHE A 15 -17.07 -36.79 23.88
C PHE A 15 -17.58 -35.66 22.96
N LEU A 16 -16.99 -34.46 23.07
CA LEU A 16 -17.33 -33.20 22.37
C LEU A 16 -18.33 -32.25 23.05
N VAL A 17 -18.00 -31.67 24.22
CA VAL A 17 -18.43 -30.28 24.52
C VAL A 17 -17.41 -29.59 25.44
N PHE A 18 -16.22 -29.23 24.95
CA PHE A 18 -15.35 -28.25 25.64
C PHE A 18 -14.43 -27.44 24.70
N LEU A 19 -14.85 -27.21 23.43
CA LEU A 19 -14.05 -26.45 22.46
C LEU A 19 -14.80 -25.31 21.73
N VAL A 20 -15.85 -24.73 22.32
CA VAL A 20 -16.69 -23.72 21.61
C VAL A 20 -16.91 -22.39 22.37
N ILE A 21 -16.23 -22.13 23.50
CA ILE A 21 -16.44 -20.87 24.28
C ILE A 21 -15.17 -20.01 24.42
N TYR A 22 -14.36 -19.92 23.35
CA TYR A 22 -13.42 -18.81 23.15
C TYR A 22 -13.45 -18.26 21.72
N PHE A 23 -14.60 -18.43 21.05
CA PHE A 23 -14.87 -17.82 19.75
C PHE A 23 -16.09 -16.88 19.84
N LEU A 24 -16.13 -16.07 20.89
CA LEU A 24 -17.04 -14.94 20.99
C LEU A 24 -16.42 -13.71 20.35
N ARG A 25 -16.66 -13.62 19.03
CA ARG A 25 -17.34 -12.45 18.46
C ARG A 25 -16.50 -11.17 18.25
N SER A 26 -15.36 -11.27 17.55
CA SER A 26 -14.93 -10.17 16.67
C SER A 26 -15.82 -10.18 15.42
N ARG A 27 -16.96 -9.47 15.54
CA ARG A 27 -17.92 -9.25 14.47
C ARG A 27 -17.27 -8.32 13.44
N THR A 28 -16.47 -8.86 12.52
CA THR A 28 -16.03 -8.13 11.34
C THR A 28 -17.28 -7.80 10.52
N LYS A 29 -17.70 -6.53 10.56
CA LYS A 29 -18.73 -6.02 9.67
C LYS A 29 -18.15 -6.07 8.25
N LYS A 30 -18.54 -7.09 7.47
CA LYS A 30 -18.57 -6.96 6.01
C LYS A 30 -19.67 -5.96 5.67
N SER A 31 -19.33 -4.68 5.58
CA SER A 31 -20.16 -3.73 4.83
C SER A 31 -19.77 -3.84 3.36
N GLY A 32 -20.73 -4.13 2.49
CA GLY A 32 -20.55 -3.95 1.05
C GLY A 32 -20.16 -2.51 0.77
N VAL A 33 -19.09 -2.30 0.00
CA VAL A 33 -18.62 -0.96 -0.34
C VAL A 33 -18.83 -0.74 -1.84
N ASN A 34 -19.88 0.01 -2.14
CA ASN A 34 -19.90 0.92 -3.29
C ASN A 34 -20.51 2.24 -2.77
N ALA A 35 -19.67 3.08 -2.19
CA ALA A 35 -19.94 4.46 -1.84
C ALA A 35 -18.59 5.20 -1.73
N SER A 36 -18.47 6.37 -2.36
CA SER A 36 -17.28 7.25 -2.29
C SER A 36 -16.76 7.36 -0.86
N GLU A 37 -15.54 6.89 -0.62
CA GLU A 37 -15.06 6.55 0.73
C GLU A 37 -14.62 7.83 1.46
N ARG A 38 -15.22 8.12 2.62
CA ARG A 38 -14.78 9.21 3.50
C ARG A 38 -13.56 8.72 4.26
N ILE A 39 -12.42 9.40 4.14
CA ILE A 39 -11.23 9.06 4.94
C ILE A 39 -11.50 9.53 6.37
N ARG A 40 -11.82 8.58 7.26
CA ARG A 40 -12.04 8.82 8.69
C ARG A 40 -10.99 8.18 9.57
N THR A 41 -10.19 7.29 8.99
CA THR A 41 -9.16 6.51 9.65
C THR A 41 -7.83 6.79 8.99
N GLY A 42 -6.75 6.78 9.77
CA GLY A 42 -5.40 6.89 9.26
C GLY A 42 -4.40 6.35 10.27
N LYS A 43 -3.12 6.36 9.90
CA LYS A 43 -2.04 5.90 10.77
C LYS A 43 -1.04 7.02 11.04
N ILE A 44 -0.54 7.07 12.27
CA ILE A 44 0.59 7.90 12.65
C ILE A 44 1.78 6.96 12.92
N PHE A 45 2.80 7.05 12.06
CA PHE A 45 4.05 6.34 12.25
C PHE A 45 5.05 7.21 12.99
N TYR A 46 5.81 6.62 13.90
CA TYR A 46 6.88 7.32 14.61
C TYR A 46 8.22 6.60 14.50
N GLY A 47 9.28 7.37 14.29
CA GLY A 47 10.68 6.95 14.39
C GLY A 47 11.29 7.59 15.63
N THR A 48 11.63 6.81 16.66
CA THR A 48 12.13 7.36 17.93
C THR A 48 13.21 6.48 18.55
N GLN A 49 14.14 7.11 19.29
CA GLN A 49 15.09 6.40 20.16
C GLN A 49 14.74 6.59 21.64
N TYR A 50 14.49 7.85 22.05
CA TYR A 50 14.23 8.20 23.45
C TYR A 50 12.76 8.56 23.75
N GLY A 51 11.85 8.40 22.77
CA GLY A 51 10.41 8.57 22.98
C GLY A 51 9.84 9.96 22.63
N THR A 52 10.65 10.94 22.23
CA THR A 52 10.17 12.29 21.86
C THR A 52 9.12 12.25 20.74
N ALA A 53 9.45 11.60 19.62
CA ALA A 53 8.53 11.46 18.49
C ALA A 53 7.26 10.65 18.84
N LEU A 54 7.36 9.68 19.76
CA LEU A 54 6.20 8.93 20.27
C LEU A 54 5.27 9.82 21.09
N GLY A 55 5.81 10.71 21.93
CA GLY A 55 5.02 11.68 22.69
C GLY A 55 4.23 12.62 21.78
N LEU A 56 4.89 13.16 20.75
CA LEU A 56 4.26 14.02 19.74
C LEU A 56 3.19 13.25 18.94
N ALA A 57 3.44 11.99 18.58
CA ALA A 57 2.48 11.15 17.86
C ALA A 57 1.21 10.90 18.67
N LYS A 58 1.34 10.57 19.96
CA LYS A 58 0.20 10.40 20.87
C LYS A 58 -0.61 11.68 21.01
N LYS A 59 0.07 12.82 21.21
CA LYS A 59 -0.57 14.14 21.28
C LYS A 59 -1.35 14.47 20.00
N LEU A 60 -0.78 14.16 18.83
CA LEU A 60 -1.47 14.34 17.55
C LEU A 60 -2.73 13.47 17.46
N ALA A 61 -2.64 12.20 17.85
CA ALA A 61 -3.75 11.26 17.82
C ALA A 61 -4.90 11.70 18.74
N GLU A 62 -4.59 12.18 19.95
CA GLU A 62 -5.59 12.73 20.88
C GLU A 62 -6.29 13.95 20.31
N ASN A 63 -5.54 14.88 19.72
CA ASN A 63 -6.11 16.07 19.10
C ASN A 63 -6.95 15.72 17.86
N ALA A 64 -6.54 14.73 17.05
CA ALA A 64 -7.29 14.28 15.88
C ALA A 64 -8.66 13.69 16.22
N LYS A 65 -8.79 13.03 17.40
CA LYS A 65 -10.08 12.52 17.89
C LYS A 65 -11.12 13.62 18.08
N SER A 66 -10.70 14.83 18.47
CA SER A 66 -11.61 15.97 18.63
C SER A 66 -12.26 16.41 17.31
N ILE A 67 -11.64 16.07 16.18
CA ILE A 67 -12.10 16.39 14.81
C ILE A 67 -12.84 15.18 14.19
N GLY A 68 -13.01 14.09 14.95
CA GLY A 68 -13.71 12.88 14.48
C GLY A 68 -12.88 12.01 13.54
N MET A 69 -11.54 12.13 13.56
CA MET A 69 -10.63 11.21 12.89
C MET A 69 -10.00 10.23 13.88
N ASP A 70 -9.96 8.97 13.49
CA ASP A 70 -9.30 7.92 14.26
C ASP A 70 -7.92 7.66 13.66
N LEU A 71 -6.89 8.19 14.32
CA LEU A 71 -5.50 8.01 13.92
C LEU A 71 -4.82 7.00 14.84
N GLU A 72 -4.50 5.84 14.29
CA GLU A 72 -3.80 4.76 15.01
C GLU A 72 -2.30 5.08 15.08
N VAL A 73 -1.72 5.06 16.28
CA VAL A 73 -0.28 5.26 16.48
C VAL A 73 0.43 3.92 16.34
N CYS A 74 1.29 3.77 15.34
CA CYS A 74 1.98 2.52 15.02
C CYS A 74 3.52 2.70 15.04
N ASP A 75 4.23 1.69 15.57
CA ASP A 75 5.69 1.63 15.49
C ASP A 75 6.12 1.17 14.08
N LEU A 76 7.04 1.90 13.47
CA LEU A 76 7.64 1.53 12.18
C LEU A 76 8.37 0.19 12.21
N LYS A 77 8.83 -0.26 13.39
CA LYS A 77 9.51 -1.55 13.52
C LYS A 77 8.57 -2.74 13.26
N THR A 78 7.32 -2.61 13.67
CA THR A 78 6.30 -3.68 13.57
C THR A 78 5.49 -3.60 12.28
N TYR A 79 5.57 -2.47 11.58
CA TYR A 79 4.83 -2.23 10.36
C TYR A 79 5.53 -2.83 9.13
N GLU A 80 4.77 -3.42 8.22
CA GLU A 80 5.30 -3.91 6.95
C GLU A 80 5.12 -2.84 5.87
N PRO A 81 6.20 -2.22 5.33
CA PRO A 81 6.10 -1.10 4.40
C PRO A 81 5.32 -1.40 3.12
N GLU A 82 5.26 -2.66 2.70
CA GLU A 82 4.47 -3.09 1.53
C GLU A 82 2.96 -2.85 1.71
N GLU A 83 2.46 -2.73 2.95
CA GLU A 83 1.06 -2.40 3.24
C GLU A 83 0.74 -0.92 3.00
N LEU A 84 1.76 -0.06 2.83
CA LEU A 84 1.60 1.39 2.69
C LEU A 84 0.75 1.78 1.47
N CYS A 85 0.74 0.96 0.42
CA CYS A 85 -0.09 1.15 -0.77
C CYS A 85 -1.60 1.01 -0.52
N ASN A 86 -2.00 0.37 0.58
CA ASN A 86 -3.39 0.22 0.99
C ASN A 86 -3.87 1.37 1.89
N GLU A 87 -2.94 2.14 2.44
CA GLU A 87 -3.26 3.24 3.35
C GLU A 87 -3.66 4.50 2.57
N SER A 88 -4.71 5.17 3.04
CA SER A 88 -5.22 6.41 2.42
C SER A 88 -4.71 7.69 3.10
N LEU A 89 -4.35 7.58 4.39
CA LEU A 89 -3.85 8.68 5.20
C LEU A 89 -2.76 8.20 6.16
N VAL A 90 -1.58 8.79 6.04
CA VAL A 90 -0.44 8.50 6.91
C VAL A 90 0.24 9.78 7.38
N VAL A 91 0.53 9.88 8.67
CA VAL A 91 1.34 10.96 9.21
C VAL A 91 2.61 10.36 9.79
N LEU A 92 3.77 10.92 9.47
CA LEU A 92 5.07 10.43 9.94
C LEU A 92 5.73 11.46 10.86
N ILE A 93 6.21 10.99 12.01
CA ILE A 93 7.00 11.78 12.96
C ILE A 93 8.34 11.08 13.14
N LEU A 94 9.39 11.58 12.49
CA LEU A 94 10.66 10.87 12.36
C LEU A 94 11.79 11.62 13.03
N ALA A 95 12.43 10.99 14.00
CA ALA A 95 13.68 11.49 14.55
C ALA A 95 14.86 11.17 13.62
N THR A 96 15.77 12.12 13.48
CA THR A 96 17.10 11.88 12.88
C THR A 96 18.09 11.56 13.99
N TYR A 97 18.90 10.53 13.79
CA TYR A 97 19.91 10.10 14.75
C TYR A 97 21.33 10.37 14.24
N THR A 98 22.34 9.81 14.91
CA THR A 98 23.77 10.01 14.62
C THR A 98 24.10 9.87 13.13
N ASP A 99 24.94 10.78 12.62
CA ASP A 99 25.37 10.84 11.21
C ASP A 99 24.22 10.97 10.19
N GLY A 100 23.08 11.53 10.58
CA GLY A 100 21.94 11.68 9.68
C GLY A 100 21.18 10.39 9.39
N LYS A 101 21.44 9.33 10.17
CA LYS A 101 20.80 8.02 9.99
C LYS A 101 19.41 7.97 10.64
N PRO A 102 18.49 7.14 10.12
CA PRO A 102 17.20 6.89 10.76
C PRO A 102 17.37 6.22 12.13
N THR A 103 16.36 6.36 12.98
CA THR A 103 16.27 5.60 14.22
C THR A 103 16.18 4.10 13.95
N GLU A 104 16.60 3.27 14.92
CA GLU A 104 16.63 1.81 14.76
C GLU A 104 15.26 1.23 14.39
N ASN A 105 14.19 1.81 14.92
CA ASN A 105 12.82 1.38 14.62
C ASN A 105 12.34 1.81 13.21
N ALA A 106 12.91 2.88 12.63
CA ALA A 106 12.53 3.41 11.31
C ALA A 106 13.48 2.97 10.18
N LYS A 107 14.62 2.37 10.51
CA LYS A 107 15.68 1.99 9.56
C LYS A 107 15.18 1.16 8.39
N TRP A 108 14.40 0.12 8.66
CA TRP A 108 13.85 -0.75 7.62
C TRP A 108 12.91 0.00 6.68
N PHE A 109 12.06 0.87 7.23
CA PHE A 109 11.10 1.65 6.45
C PHE A 109 11.81 2.63 5.50
N CYS A 110 12.86 3.31 5.98
CA CYS A 110 13.64 4.23 5.16
C CYS A 110 14.38 3.50 4.04
N GLN A 111 15.04 2.37 4.37
CA GLN A 111 15.69 1.53 3.37
C GLN A 111 14.70 1.02 2.30
N TRP A 112 13.51 0.59 2.71
CA TRP A 112 12.47 0.17 1.77
C TRP A 112 12.05 1.31 0.83
N LEU A 113 11.88 2.53 1.33
CA LEU A 113 11.55 3.69 0.49
C LEU A 113 12.63 3.98 -0.56
N GLU A 114 13.90 3.95 -0.15
CA GLU A 114 15.04 4.14 -1.05
C GLU A 114 15.11 3.04 -2.13
N GLU A 115 14.96 1.77 -1.73
CA GLU A 115 14.96 0.64 -2.66
C GLU A 115 13.83 0.72 -3.69
N ASN A 116 12.63 1.15 -3.28
CA ASN A 116 11.49 1.28 -4.20
C ASN A 116 11.59 2.51 -5.10
N ASN A 117 12.16 3.62 -4.61
CA ASN A 117 12.37 4.80 -5.43
C ASN A 117 13.43 4.55 -6.54
N GLY A 118 14.41 3.69 -6.26
CA GLY A 118 15.41 3.27 -7.25
C GLY A 118 14.98 2.12 -8.19
N ASP A 119 13.80 1.52 -7.98
CA ASP A 119 13.33 0.38 -8.77
C ASP A 119 12.36 0.86 -9.88
N GLU A 120 12.85 0.94 -11.12
CA GLU A 120 12.05 1.34 -12.30
C GLU A 120 10.78 0.51 -12.53
N ARG A 121 10.67 -0.66 -11.89
CA ARG A 121 9.47 -1.52 -11.96
C ARG A 121 8.35 -1.01 -11.06
N VAL A 122 8.70 -0.30 -9.99
CA VAL A 122 7.75 0.35 -9.10
C VAL A 122 7.33 1.63 -9.80
N GLY A 123 6.15 1.61 -10.44
CA GLY A 123 5.65 2.77 -11.16
C GLY A 123 5.58 4.00 -10.24
N ALA A 124 5.87 5.19 -10.76
CA ALA A 124 5.87 6.47 -10.05
C ALA A 124 4.52 6.84 -9.36
N LEU A 125 3.50 5.99 -9.49
CA LEU A 125 2.17 6.11 -8.91
C LEU A 125 1.89 5.01 -7.85
N HIS A 126 2.92 4.34 -7.33
CA HIS A 126 2.77 3.25 -6.36
C HIS A 126 1.96 3.67 -5.12
N LEU A 127 2.10 4.92 -4.70
CA LEU A 127 1.42 5.53 -3.55
C LEU A 127 0.39 6.59 -3.95
N GLN A 128 -0.17 6.56 -5.17
CA GLN A 128 -1.09 7.59 -5.68
C GLN A 128 -2.33 7.86 -4.81
N LYS A 129 -2.75 6.89 -3.99
CA LYS A 129 -3.90 7.02 -3.09
C LYS A 129 -3.53 7.58 -1.72
N LEU A 130 -2.24 7.59 -1.39
CA LEU A 130 -1.74 7.94 -0.08
C LEU A 130 -1.71 9.45 0.09
N ASN A 131 -2.44 9.98 1.05
CA ASN A 131 -2.23 11.32 1.56
C ASN A 131 -1.25 11.25 2.73
N PHE A 132 -0.19 12.06 2.72
CA PHE A 132 0.80 12.03 3.78
C PHE A 132 1.24 13.40 4.28
N ALA A 133 1.75 13.44 5.52
CA ALA A 133 2.44 14.58 6.10
C ALA A 133 3.61 14.09 6.95
N VAL A 134 4.74 14.81 6.91
CA VAL A 134 5.95 14.43 7.65
C VAL A 134 6.37 15.58 8.57
N PHE A 135 6.65 15.25 9.83
CA PHE A 135 7.29 16.12 10.80
C PHE A 135 8.62 15.50 11.21
N GLY A 136 9.70 16.28 11.13
CA GLY A 136 11.02 15.84 11.52
C GLY A 136 11.33 16.22 12.97
N CYS A 137 11.94 15.32 13.73
CA CYS A 137 12.54 15.65 15.01
C CYS A 137 14.07 15.62 14.85
N GLY A 138 14.70 16.79 14.90
CA GLY A 138 16.14 16.93 14.81
C GLY A 138 16.66 17.98 15.77
N ASN A 139 17.98 18.21 15.71
CA ASN A 139 18.64 19.21 16.51
C ASN A 139 19.61 19.99 15.60
N SER A 140 19.41 21.31 15.51
CA SER A 140 20.15 22.19 14.61
C SER A 140 21.63 22.34 14.95
N GLN A 141 22.05 21.91 16.16
CA GLN A 141 23.46 21.79 16.52
C GLN A 141 24.20 20.80 15.60
N TYR A 142 23.49 19.81 15.05
CA TYR A 142 24.02 18.87 14.07
C TYR A 142 23.74 19.37 12.65
N SER A 143 24.32 20.52 12.29
CA SER A 143 24.03 21.24 11.05
C SER A 143 24.05 20.38 9.78
N GLU A 144 25.04 19.49 9.60
CA GLU A 144 25.15 18.62 8.42
C GLU A 144 24.07 17.52 8.36
N SER A 145 23.61 17.05 9.52
CA SER A 145 22.63 15.96 9.65
C SER A 145 21.27 16.43 10.14
N PHE A 146 21.01 17.75 10.10
CA PHE A 146 19.77 18.31 10.60
C PHE A 146 18.56 17.84 9.77
N ASN A 147 17.74 17.00 10.38
CA ASN A 147 16.47 16.52 9.83
C ASN A 147 16.58 15.81 8.47
N VAL A 148 17.74 15.21 8.17
CA VAL A 148 18.00 14.52 6.89
C VAL A 148 16.97 13.42 6.62
N VAL A 149 16.71 12.56 7.61
CA VAL A 149 15.79 11.42 7.49
C VAL A 149 14.36 11.89 7.17
N GLY A 150 13.89 12.93 7.87
CA GLY A 150 12.56 13.49 7.63
C GLY A 150 12.41 14.04 6.21
N ARG A 151 13.46 14.73 5.73
CA ARG A 151 13.50 15.29 4.37
C ARG A 151 13.56 14.20 3.29
N GLU A 152 14.35 13.16 3.50
CA GLU A 152 14.48 12.03 2.57
C GLU A 152 13.18 11.23 2.46
N VAL A 153 12.54 10.92 3.59
CA VAL A 153 11.26 10.21 3.60
C VAL A 153 10.17 11.04 2.93
N ASP A 154 10.10 12.33 3.21
CA ASP A 154 9.16 13.24 2.56
C ASP A 154 9.35 13.30 1.03
N ALA A 155 10.61 13.36 0.56
CA ALA A 155 10.94 13.34 -0.86
C ALA A 155 10.61 12.00 -1.51
N ASN A 156 10.97 10.87 -0.88
CA ASN A 156 10.73 9.53 -1.40
C ASN A 156 9.23 9.21 -1.48
N LEU A 157 8.44 9.59 -0.49
CA LEU A 157 6.98 9.40 -0.52
C LEU A 157 6.33 10.20 -1.64
N ALA A 158 6.79 11.42 -1.89
CA ALA A 158 6.32 12.22 -3.02
C ALA A 158 6.75 11.62 -4.37
N ALA A 159 7.98 11.12 -4.48
CA ALA A 159 8.50 10.48 -5.70
C ALA A 159 7.74 9.20 -6.07
N LEU A 160 7.26 8.45 -5.09
CA LEU A 160 6.40 7.27 -5.27
C LEU A 160 4.92 7.61 -5.57
N GLY A 161 4.60 8.90 -5.75
CA GLY A 161 3.27 9.38 -6.13
C GLY A 161 2.35 9.73 -4.95
N GLY A 162 2.86 9.74 -3.72
CA GLY A 162 2.11 10.16 -2.54
C GLY A 162 1.71 11.64 -2.62
N ARG A 163 0.50 11.96 -2.16
CA ARG A 163 0.00 13.34 -2.07
C ARG A 163 0.38 13.96 -0.72
N ARG A 164 1.30 14.92 -0.76
CA ARG A 164 1.66 15.71 0.43
C ARG A 164 0.50 16.63 0.86
N LEU A 165 0.04 16.49 2.09
CA LEU A 165 -1.00 17.35 2.68
C LEU A 165 -0.43 18.69 3.09
N TRP A 166 0.70 18.67 3.78
CA TRP A 166 1.40 19.86 4.24
C TRP A 166 2.91 19.70 4.03
N PRO A 167 3.64 20.78 3.67
CA PRO A 167 5.09 20.76 3.56
C PRO A 167 5.76 20.14 4.79
N PHE A 168 6.87 19.43 4.55
CA PHE A 168 7.73 18.96 5.62
C PHE A 168 8.18 20.11 6.52
N VAL A 169 8.10 19.90 7.84
CA VAL A 169 8.61 20.85 8.83
C VAL A 169 9.73 20.21 9.64
N PRO A 170 10.94 20.80 9.65
CA PRO A 170 12.04 20.35 10.49
C PRO A 170 11.85 20.89 11.92
N GLY A 171 11.48 20.02 12.85
CA GLY A 171 11.46 20.32 14.28
C GLY A 171 12.88 20.38 14.84
N ASP A 172 13.11 21.35 15.72
CA ASP A 172 14.40 21.63 16.33
C ASP A 172 14.32 21.52 17.86
N GLU A 173 15.03 20.54 18.42
CA GLU A 173 15.14 20.34 19.87
C GLU A 173 15.96 21.43 20.56
N ASP A 174 16.85 22.11 19.80
CA ASP A 174 17.64 23.21 20.33
C ASP A 174 16.75 24.36 20.82
N GLY A 175 17.03 24.82 22.05
CA GLY A 175 16.27 25.88 22.69
C GLY A 175 14.78 25.57 22.96
N GLY A 176 14.38 24.30 22.94
CA GLY A 176 13.00 23.87 23.28
C GLY A 176 11.93 24.34 22.31
N ARG A 177 12.29 24.69 21.06
CA ARG A 177 11.37 25.25 20.06
C ARG A 177 10.49 24.19 19.39
N MET A 178 10.88 22.91 19.44
CA MET A 178 10.20 21.79 18.78
C MET A 178 8.70 21.75 19.05
N GLU A 179 8.28 21.90 20.31
CA GLU A 179 6.87 21.83 20.70
C GLU A 179 6.03 22.93 20.03
N LYS A 180 6.59 24.15 19.92
CA LYS A 180 5.94 25.28 19.26
C LYS A 180 5.86 25.07 17.74
N GLN A 181 6.92 24.55 17.13
CA GLN A 181 6.94 24.20 15.70
C GLN A 181 5.91 23.09 15.41
N PHE A 182 5.85 22.07 16.25
CA PHE A 182 4.89 20.97 16.15
C PHE A 182 3.45 21.46 16.31
N SER A 183 3.18 22.34 17.28
CA SER A 183 1.86 22.93 17.47
C SER A 183 1.42 23.77 16.26
N THR A 184 2.33 24.58 15.70
CA THR A 184 2.08 25.39 14.50
C THR A 184 1.78 24.49 13.30
N TRP A 185 2.60 23.46 13.09
CA TRP A 185 2.42 22.47 12.03
C TRP A 185 1.09 21.72 12.16
N SER A 186 0.75 21.27 13.37
CA SER A 186 -0.51 20.56 13.65
C SER A 186 -1.72 21.44 13.37
N HIS A 187 -1.66 22.73 13.72
CA HIS A 187 -2.72 23.70 13.47
C HIS A 187 -3.01 23.89 11.97
N HIS A 188 -1.98 23.81 11.11
CA HIS A 188 -2.18 23.83 9.65
C HIS A 188 -2.66 22.49 9.09
N LEU A 189 -2.24 21.38 9.70
CA LEU A 189 -2.62 20.04 9.27
C LEU A 189 -4.09 19.74 9.53
N PHE A 190 -4.63 20.12 10.70
CA PHE A 190 -5.99 19.76 11.11
C PHE A 190 -7.11 20.21 10.15
N PRO A 191 -7.14 21.46 9.65
CA PRO A 191 -8.14 21.88 8.65
C PRO A 191 -8.06 21.08 7.35
N LEU A 192 -6.86 20.61 6.98
CA LEU A 192 -6.68 19.78 5.79
C LEU A 192 -7.21 18.37 6.01
N LEU A 193 -6.93 17.80 7.17
CA LEU A 193 -7.47 16.52 7.58
C LEU A 193 -9.02 16.59 7.64
N GLU A 194 -9.58 17.65 8.20
CA GLU A 194 -11.04 17.88 8.23
C GLU A 194 -11.62 17.96 6.81
N LYS A 195 -10.96 18.67 5.89
CA LYS A 195 -11.36 18.70 4.47
C LYS A 195 -11.39 17.31 3.84
N LEU A 196 -10.46 16.41 4.16
CA LEU A 196 -10.49 15.03 3.65
C LEU A 196 -11.71 14.24 4.16
N THR A 197 -12.19 14.55 5.37
CA THR A 197 -13.41 13.93 5.90
C THR A 197 -14.70 14.42 5.20
N ILE A 198 -14.68 15.66 4.69
CA ILE A 198 -15.85 16.36 4.12
C ILE A 198 -15.90 16.27 2.58
N HIS A 199 -14.77 16.45 1.88
CA HIS A 199 -14.72 16.64 0.42
C HIS A 199 -14.79 15.35 -0.42
N SER A 200 -14.86 14.17 0.20
CA SER A 200 -15.27 12.94 -0.51
C SER A 200 -16.72 13.01 -1.03
N ALA A 201 -17.52 14.00 -0.57
CA ALA A 201 -18.90 14.21 -0.99
C ALA A 201 -19.08 15.11 -2.24
N ALA A 202 -18.08 15.91 -2.64
CA ALA A 202 -18.28 17.00 -3.62
C ALA A 202 -17.89 16.65 -5.08
N SER A 203 -17.33 15.47 -5.35
CA SER A 203 -16.88 15.09 -6.70
C SER A 203 -17.87 14.21 -7.48
N ARG A 204 -19.18 14.45 -7.35
CA ARG A 204 -20.21 13.87 -8.23
C ARG A 204 -21.38 14.83 -8.47
N SER A 205 -21.18 15.83 -9.32
CA SER A 205 -22.28 16.41 -10.10
C SER A 205 -21.76 17.16 -11.32
N VAL A 206 -21.29 16.43 -12.32
CA VAL A 206 -21.34 16.92 -13.71
C VAL A 206 -21.82 15.76 -14.55
N LEU A 207 -23.15 15.63 -14.66
CA LEU A 207 -23.76 14.99 -15.82
C LEU A 207 -23.90 16.09 -16.89
N PRO A 208 -23.54 15.84 -18.16
CA PRO A 208 -23.92 16.75 -19.24
C PRO A 208 -25.44 16.68 -19.43
N PRO A 209 -26.16 17.82 -19.54
CA PRO A 209 -27.56 17.81 -19.91
C PRO A 209 -27.72 17.52 -21.41
N GLU A 210 -28.59 16.57 -21.71
CA GLU A 210 -29.10 16.28 -23.06
C GLU A 210 -30.11 17.36 -23.51
N ALA A 211 -29.95 17.77 -24.78
CA ALA A 211 -30.92 18.30 -25.74
C ALA A 211 -31.71 19.60 -25.41
N THR A 212 -31.57 20.61 -26.28
CA THR A 212 -32.57 20.92 -27.33
C THR A 212 -32.00 21.93 -28.34
N ALA A 213 -32.34 21.69 -29.61
CA ALA A 213 -31.93 22.42 -30.79
C ALA A 213 -32.69 23.75 -30.95
N GLU A 214 -32.01 24.81 -31.41
CA GLU A 214 -32.54 25.79 -32.36
C GLU A 214 -31.37 26.29 -33.23
N GLY A 215 -31.58 26.30 -34.55
CA GLY A 215 -30.53 26.54 -35.54
C GLY A 215 -30.36 28.00 -35.93
N GLN A 216 -29.23 28.28 -36.59
CA GLN A 216 -29.15 29.29 -37.63
C GLN A 216 -27.97 29.02 -38.55
N SER A 217 -28.29 29.05 -39.84
CA SER A 217 -27.47 28.86 -41.02
C SER A 217 -26.45 29.98 -41.24
N SER A 218 -25.29 29.64 -41.76
CA SER A 218 -24.61 30.44 -42.77
C SER A 218 -23.58 29.58 -43.51
N ASP A 219 -23.74 29.54 -44.82
CA ASP A 219 -22.92 28.86 -45.81
C ASP A 219 -21.48 29.39 -45.84
N ASP A 220 -20.50 28.50 -46.09
CA ASP A 220 -19.30 28.82 -46.88
C ASP A 220 -18.67 27.51 -47.39
N GLU A 221 -18.53 27.40 -48.72
CA GLU A 221 -17.86 26.31 -49.42
C GLU A 221 -16.35 26.57 -49.53
N GLY A 222 -15.53 25.51 -49.52
CA GLY A 222 -14.13 25.60 -49.95
C GLY A 222 -13.25 24.38 -49.66
N ASP A 223 -13.11 23.54 -50.69
CA ASP A 223 -11.97 22.68 -51.08
C ASP A 223 -11.34 21.64 -50.11
N ASP A 224 -11.60 20.37 -50.45
CA ASP A 224 -10.65 19.30 -50.80
C ASP A 224 -9.22 19.32 -50.23
N GLU A 225 -8.86 18.26 -49.50
CA GLU A 225 -7.71 17.39 -49.80
C GLU A 225 -7.78 16.09 -48.97
N ALA A 226 -7.53 14.98 -49.65
CA ALA A 226 -7.72 13.61 -49.19
C ALA A 226 -6.51 13.10 -48.37
N GLY A 227 -6.79 12.23 -47.40
CA GLY A 227 -5.77 11.58 -46.57
C GLY A 227 -6.27 10.31 -45.88
N GLU A 228 -6.58 9.31 -46.71
CA GLU A 228 -6.46 7.85 -46.52
C GLU A 228 -6.49 7.29 -45.06
N THR A 229 -7.66 6.78 -44.65
CA THR A 229 -7.80 5.84 -43.53
C THR A 229 -7.70 4.40 -44.05
N GLY A 230 -6.60 3.73 -43.73
CA GLY A 230 -6.40 2.31 -44.01
C GLY A 230 -7.29 1.41 -43.15
N GLU A 231 -8.24 0.78 -43.82
CA GLU A 231 -9.09 -0.33 -43.40
C GLU A 231 -8.21 -1.55 -43.06
N VAL A 232 -8.32 -2.09 -41.84
CA VAL A 232 -7.68 -3.37 -41.47
C VAL A 232 -8.67 -4.50 -41.67
N ASP A 233 -8.51 -5.16 -42.81
CA ASP A 233 -9.25 -6.33 -43.29
C ASP A 233 -9.07 -7.54 -42.34
N MET A 234 -10.18 -8.20 -42.04
CA MET A 234 -10.30 -9.30 -41.08
C MET A 234 -10.67 -10.59 -41.82
N GLU A 235 -9.86 -11.11 -42.74
CA GLU A 235 -9.96 -12.52 -43.18
C GLU A 235 -8.61 -13.07 -43.67
N ASP A 236 -7.96 -13.96 -42.89
CA ASP A 236 -7.24 -15.10 -43.48
C ASP A 236 -7.08 -16.26 -42.47
N MET A 237 -8.08 -17.13 -42.45
CA MET A 237 -8.05 -18.46 -41.84
C MET A 237 -7.77 -19.47 -42.98
N GLY A 238 -6.50 -19.71 -43.34
CA GLY A 238 -6.25 -20.50 -44.54
C GLY A 238 -4.84 -21.01 -44.89
N GLY A 239 -3.86 -21.03 -43.98
CA GLY A 239 -2.49 -21.48 -44.33
C GLY A 239 -2.12 -22.91 -43.88
N LYS A 240 -2.01 -23.87 -44.82
CA LYS A 240 -1.47 -25.24 -44.59
C LYS A 240 -0.02 -25.22 -44.07
N PRO A 241 0.42 -26.21 -43.26
CA PRO A 241 1.75 -26.21 -42.67
C PRO A 241 2.82 -26.63 -43.68
N SER A 242 3.79 -25.77 -43.93
CA SER A 242 5.04 -26.15 -44.59
C SER A 242 5.94 -26.88 -43.59
N LYS A 243 6.34 -28.11 -43.95
CA LYS A 243 7.39 -28.87 -43.26
C LYS A 243 8.76 -28.32 -43.70
N GLY A 244 9.58 -27.89 -42.74
CA GLY A 244 11.03 -27.74 -42.95
C GLY A 244 11.70 -26.72 -42.04
N GLY A 245 12.15 -27.15 -40.86
CA GLY A 245 13.03 -26.36 -39.98
C GLY A 245 12.78 -26.65 -38.50
N LYS A 246 13.67 -27.43 -37.88
CA LYS A 246 13.58 -27.87 -36.47
C LYS A 246 13.97 -26.71 -35.53
N GLY A 247 13.18 -25.64 -35.50
CA GLY A 247 13.25 -24.57 -34.50
C GLY A 247 12.21 -24.83 -33.42
N SER A 248 12.61 -24.84 -32.14
CA SER A 248 11.67 -24.97 -31.03
C SER A 248 10.64 -23.84 -31.10
N LYS A 249 9.36 -24.17 -31.27
CA LYS A 249 8.26 -23.19 -31.27
C LYS A 249 8.38 -22.31 -30.02
N GLU A 250 8.56 -21.01 -30.22
CA GLU A 250 8.70 -20.06 -29.13
C GLU A 250 7.31 -19.79 -28.53
N MET A 251 7.06 -20.29 -27.32
CA MET A 251 5.74 -20.24 -26.67
C MET A 251 5.53 -18.93 -25.91
N VAL A 252 6.61 -18.31 -25.43
CA VAL A 252 6.61 -16.97 -24.84
C VAL A 252 6.94 -15.96 -25.93
N THR A 253 5.93 -15.22 -26.39
CA THR A 253 6.12 -14.17 -27.41
C THR A 253 7.11 -13.10 -26.94
N PRO A 254 7.81 -12.40 -27.84
CA PRO A 254 8.75 -11.33 -27.45
C PRO A 254 8.12 -10.25 -26.55
N ALA A 255 6.87 -9.88 -26.82
CA ALA A 255 6.11 -8.95 -25.99
C ALA A 255 5.83 -9.52 -24.58
N LEU A 256 5.43 -10.78 -24.48
CA LEU A 256 5.19 -11.44 -23.19
C LEU A 256 6.49 -11.61 -22.40
N ARG A 257 7.61 -11.93 -23.08
CA ARG A 257 8.94 -11.99 -22.46
C ARG A 257 9.31 -10.64 -21.85
N ALA A 258 9.17 -9.54 -22.59
CA ALA A 258 9.46 -8.20 -22.07
C ALA A 258 8.62 -7.88 -20.81
N ASN A 259 7.32 -8.20 -20.83
CA ASN A 259 6.44 -8.00 -19.69
C ASN A 259 6.82 -8.85 -18.48
N LEU A 260 7.08 -10.15 -18.67
CA LEU A 260 7.46 -11.07 -17.59
C LEU A 260 8.83 -10.70 -16.99
N THR A 261 9.80 -10.32 -17.83
CA THR A 261 11.10 -9.83 -17.37
C THR A 261 10.96 -8.53 -16.59
N LYS A 262 10.11 -7.58 -17.04
CA LYS A 262 9.79 -6.36 -16.28
C LYS A 262 9.15 -6.68 -14.93
N GLN A 263 8.34 -7.73 -14.83
CA GLN A 263 7.76 -8.20 -13.56
C GLN A 263 8.76 -9.00 -12.69
N GLY A 264 10.00 -9.20 -13.13
CA GLY A 264 11.06 -9.89 -12.41
C GLY A 264 11.00 -11.41 -12.51
N TYR A 265 10.34 -11.96 -13.53
CA TYR A 265 10.46 -13.38 -13.88
C TYR A 265 11.72 -13.62 -14.71
N HIS A 266 12.42 -14.69 -14.40
CA HIS A 266 13.49 -15.22 -15.21
C HIS A 266 12.92 -16.24 -16.19
N ILE A 267 13.13 -16.02 -17.49
CA ILE A 267 12.59 -16.89 -18.54
C ILE A 267 13.57 -18.03 -18.80
N LEU A 268 13.09 -19.26 -18.62
CA LEU A 268 13.83 -20.49 -18.90
C LEU A 268 13.33 -21.10 -20.20
N GLY A 269 14.18 -21.06 -21.22
CA GLY A 269 13.87 -21.57 -22.55
C GLY A 269 12.74 -20.80 -23.24
N SER A 270 11.91 -21.52 -23.99
CA SER A 270 10.85 -20.92 -24.81
C SER A 270 9.49 -20.82 -24.15
N HIS A 271 9.29 -21.37 -22.95
CA HIS A 271 7.95 -21.62 -22.39
C HIS A 271 7.78 -21.28 -20.91
N SER A 272 8.85 -21.25 -20.10
CA SER A 272 8.73 -21.13 -18.64
C SER A 272 9.25 -19.79 -18.12
N GLY A 273 8.52 -19.19 -17.19
CA GLY A 273 8.99 -18.05 -16.39
C GLY A 273 9.01 -18.42 -14.90
N VAL A 274 10.13 -18.18 -14.22
CA VAL A 274 10.30 -18.51 -12.79
C VAL A 274 10.63 -17.24 -12.01
N LYS A 275 10.00 -17.07 -10.84
CA LYS A 275 10.24 -15.94 -9.94
C LYS A 275 10.24 -16.42 -8.50
N LEU A 276 11.10 -15.83 -7.66
CA LEU A 276 11.07 -16.04 -6.22
C LEU A 276 9.75 -15.51 -5.65
N CYS A 277 9.03 -16.37 -4.92
CA CYS A 277 7.82 -15.97 -4.23
C CYS A 277 8.12 -14.90 -3.18
N ARG A 278 7.23 -13.90 -3.08
CA ARG A 278 7.29 -12.82 -2.08
C ARG A 278 7.50 -13.36 -0.66
N TRP A 279 6.75 -14.41 -0.29
CA TRP A 279 6.82 -15.01 1.04
C TRP A 279 8.11 -15.79 1.31
N THR A 280 8.72 -16.36 0.28
CA THR A 280 10.06 -16.96 0.40
C THR A 280 11.09 -15.90 0.77
N LYS A 281 11.02 -14.71 0.14
CA LYS A 281 11.88 -13.56 0.46
C LYS A 281 11.68 -13.07 1.90
N SER A 282 10.43 -12.98 2.36
CA SER A 282 10.08 -12.64 3.76
C SER A 282 10.64 -13.64 4.77
N MET A 283 10.46 -14.93 4.48
CA MET A 283 10.89 -16.01 5.38
C MET A 283 12.42 -16.08 5.50
N LEU A 284 13.15 -15.88 4.41
CA LEU A 284 14.62 -15.78 4.42
C LEU A 284 15.14 -14.58 5.23
N ARG A 285 14.30 -13.55 5.45
CA ARG A 285 14.62 -12.36 6.27
C ARG A 285 14.14 -12.49 7.72
N GLY A 286 13.63 -13.65 8.14
CA GLY A 286 13.18 -13.90 9.50
C GLY A 286 11.83 -13.27 9.87
N ARG A 287 11.04 -12.82 8.89
CA ARG A 287 9.72 -12.17 9.12
C ARG A 287 8.52 -13.13 9.05
N GLY A 288 8.78 -14.43 8.87
CA GLY A 288 7.75 -15.46 8.78
C GLY A 288 7.38 -15.85 7.34
N GLY A 289 6.71 -17.00 7.22
CA GLY A 289 6.30 -17.60 5.94
C GLY A 289 4.85 -17.30 5.56
N CYS A 290 4.43 -17.78 4.39
CA CYS A 290 3.03 -17.65 3.94
C CYS A 290 2.08 -18.55 4.72
N TYR A 291 0.78 -18.50 4.37
CA TYR A 291 -0.22 -19.41 4.92
C TYR A 291 0.17 -20.90 4.77
N LYS A 292 0.86 -21.29 3.69
CA LYS A 292 1.28 -22.69 3.52
C LYS A 292 2.30 -23.12 4.57
N HIS A 293 3.17 -22.20 4.99
CA HIS A 293 4.08 -22.45 6.09
C HIS A 293 3.33 -22.55 7.42
N THR A 294 2.40 -21.62 7.68
CA THR A 294 1.64 -21.58 8.95
C THR A 294 0.71 -22.77 9.13
N PHE A 295 -0.03 -23.17 8.09
CA PHE A 295 -1.06 -24.21 8.20
C PHE A 295 -0.55 -25.61 7.85
N TYR A 296 0.43 -25.73 6.95
CA TYR A 296 0.92 -27.03 6.48
C TYR A 296 2.37 -27.31 6.87
N GLY A 297 3.05 -26.38 7.56
CA GLY A 297 4.46 -26.56 7.94
C GLY A 297 5.43 -26.56 6.76
N ILE A 298 4.98 -26.21 5.56
CA ILE A 298 5.83 -26.21 4.36
C ILE A 298 6.69 -24.96 4.38
N GLU A 299 8.01 -25.13 4.50
CA GLU A 299 8.93 -23.99 4.43
C GLU A 299 8.84 -23.29 3.08
N SER A 300 8.80 -21.96 3.08
CA SER A 300 8.54 -21.16 1.87
C SER A 300 9.60 -21.37 0.76
N HIS A 301 10.82 -21.80 1.10
CA HIS A 301 11.86 -22.10 0.13
C HIS A 301 11.72 -23.50 -0.51
N ARG A 302 10.87 -24.37 0.07
CA ARG A 302 10.54 -25.70 -0.45
C ARG A 302 9.22 -25.73 -1.22
N CYS A 303 8.51 -24.61 -1.26
CA CYS A 303 7.25 -24.47 -1.96
C CYS A 303 7.49 -24.14 -3.44
N MET A 304 6.79 -24.85 -4.34
CA MET A 304 6.70 -24.52 -5.76
C MET A 304 5.23 -24.33 -6.12
N GLU A 305 4.88 -23.16 -6.64
CA GLU A 305 3.51 -22.81 -7.02
C GLU A 305 3.51 -22.36 -8.48
N ALA A 306 2.70 -23.04 -9.29
CA ALA A 306 2.44 -22.62 -10.66
C ALA A 306 1.28 -21.61 -10.64
N THR A 307 1.48 -20.47 -11.28
CA THR A 307 0.36 -19.57 -11.59
C THR A 307 -0.37 -20.18 -12.78
N PRO A 308 -1.70 -20.37 -12.73
CA PRO A 308 -2.48 -20.93 -13.84
C PRO A 308 -2.46 -20.02 -15.07
#